data_AF-A0A967Q2S9-F1
#
_entry.id   AF-A0A967Q2S9-F1
#
_cell.length_a   1.000
_cell.length_b   1.000
_cell.length_c   1.000
_cell.angle_alpha   90.00
_cell.angle_beta   90.00
_cell.angle_gamma   90.00
#
_symmetry.space_group_name_H-M   'P 1'
#
loop_
_entity.id
_entity.type
_entity.pdbx_description
1 polymer ?
#
loop_
_entity_poly.entity_id
_entity_poly.type
_entity_poly.pdbx_seq_one_letter_code
_entity_poly.pdbx_strand_id
1 'polypeptide(L)'
;MDSSDAQIADLYEPAAPKDRENLFAGNRCSRGSLFCWLILGGAALGVVGLYWLSRQNYLLFHSLVEIFSVVVSFTVFSIGWHAQKIHRNNVFLVFAVAFLMIGSLDFLHTLSYKGMNVFPGHGANLATQLW
;
A
#
# COMPACT_ATOMS: atom_id res chain seq x y z
N MET A 1 -55.64 -39.55 19.36
CA MET A 1 -55.29 -38.40 18.50
C MET A 1 -56.31 -37.33 18.81
N ASP A 2 -55.95 -36.50 19.78
CA ASP A 2 -56.83 -35.53 20.43
C ASP A 2 -56.77 -34.21 19.67
N SER A 3 -57.89 -33.49 19.63
CA SER A 3 -58.06 -32.17 19.00
C SER A 3 -57.08 -31.11 19.52
N SER A 4 -56.43 -31.37 20.65
CA SER A 4 -55.40 -30.53 21.27
C SER A 4 -54.08 -30.49 20.48
N ASP A 5 -53.71 -31.56 19.76
CA ASP A 5 -52.47 -31.61 18.98
C ASP A 5 -52.55 -30.75 17.70
N ALA A 6 -53.74 -30.61 17.11
CA ALA A 6 -53.97 -29.79 15.93
C ALA A 6 -53.87 -28.29 16.24
N GLN A 7 -54.20 -27.88 17.47
CA GLN A 7 -54.16 -26.47 17.88
C GLN A 7 -52.73 -25.99 18.20
N ILE A 8 -51.82 -26.92 18.55
CA ILE A 8 -50.41 -26.60 18.82
C ILE A 8 -49.61 -26.43 17.53
N ALA A 9 -49.99 -27.12 16.45
CA ALA A 9 -49.33 -27.00 15.15
C ALA A 9 -49.58 -25.64 14.48
N ASP A 10 -50.74 -25.02 14.69
CA ASP A 10 -51.11 -23.71 14.11
C ASP A 10 -50.43 -22.54 14.84
N LEU A 11 -50.08 -22.71 16.12
CA LEU A 11 -49.36 -21.71 16.92
C LEU A 11 -47.84 -21.69 16.63
N TYR A 12 -47.34 -22.60 15.80
CA TYR A 12 -45.93 -22.72 15.45
C TYR A 12 -45.70 -22.69 13.92
N GLU A 13 -46.43 -21.83 13.20
CA GLU A 13 -45.91 -21.34 11.92
C GLU A 13 -45.10 -20.06 12.16
N PRO A 14 -43.75 -20.10 12.18
CA PRO A 14 -42.99 -18.88 12.17
C PRO A 14 -43.24 -18.20 10.83
N ALA A 15 -43.98 -17.08 10.85
CA ALA A 15 -44.10 -16.19 9.71
C ALA A 15 -42.69 -15.82 9.24
N ALA A 16 -42.21 -16.51 8.19
CA ALA A 16 -40.95 -16.20 7.57
C ALA A 16 -41.06 -14.75 7.05
N PRO A 17 -40.21 -13.82 7.52
CA PRO A 17 -40.36 -12.42 7.12
C PRO A 17 -40.04 -12.34 5.63
N LYS A 18 -41.07 -12.00 4.82
CA LYS A 18 -41.03 -11.97 3.35
C LYS A 18 -40.20 -10.79 2.80
N ASP A 19 -39.56 -10.03 3.69
CA ASP A 19 -38.86 -8.79 3.42
C ASP A 19 -37.34 -8.87 3.68
N ARG A 20 -36.82 -10.00 4.18
CA ARG A 20 -35.39 -10.15 4.52
C ARG A 20 -34.45 -10.17 3.30
N GLU A 21 -34.99 -10.40 2.11
CA GLU A 21 -34.22 -10.39 0.85
C GLU A 21 -33.87 -8.97 0.39
N ASN A 22 -34.61 -7.95 0.85
CA ASN A 22 -34.42 -6.56 0.42
C ASN A 22 -33.60 -5.71 1.41
N LEU A 23 -33.38 -6.20 2.64
CA LEU A 23 -32.68 -5.44 3.69
C LEU A 23 -31.15 -5.37 3.49
N PHE A 24 -30.57 -6.28 2.71
CA PHE A 24 -29.16 -6.27 2.34
C PHE A 24 -28.87 -5.67 0.95
N ALA A 25 -29.91 -5.27 0.20
CA ALA A 25 -29.79 -4.49 -1.03
C ALA A 25 -29.56 -2.99 -0.74
N GLY A 26 -28.96 -2.68 0.41
CA GLY A 26 -28.46 -1.34 0.68
C GLY A 26 -27.31 -1.05 -0.27
N ASN A 27 -27.50 -0.03 -1.11
CA ASN A 27 -26.49 0.62 -1.92
C ASN A 27 -25.27 1.04 -1.06
N ARG A 28 -24.40 0.09 -0.72
CA ARG A 28 -23.08 0.34 -0.11
C ARG A 28 -22.02 0.69 -1.15
N CYS A 29 -22.45 1.09 -2.35
CA CYS A 29 -21.58 1.39 -3.49
C CYS A 29 -21.75 2.85 -3.90
N SER A 30 -21.02 3.78 -3.27
CA SER A 30 -20.69 5.09 -3.89
C SER A 30 -19.65 5.87 -3.07
N ARG A 31 -19.74 5.90 -1.73
CA ARG A 31 -18.79 6.67 -0.89
C ARG A 31 -17.35 6.15 -0.93
N GLY A 32 -17.15 4.83 -0.99
CA GLY A 32 -15.83 4.24 -1.23
C GLY A 32 -15.36 4.43 -2.68
N SER A 33 -16.30 4.51 -3.63
CA SER A 33 -15.98 4.67 -5.06
C SER A 33 -15.35 6.03 -5.34
N LEU A 34 -15.92 7.13 -4.84
CA LEU A 34 -15.36 8.47 -5.04
C LEU A 34 -13.94 8.60 -4.48
N PHE A 35 -13.68 8.08 -3.27
CA PHE A 35 -12.33 8.10 -2.69
C PHE A 35 -11.34 7.24 -3.48
N CYS A 36 -11.76 6.04 -3.92
CA CYS A 36 -10.94 5.23 -4.83
C CYS A 36 -10.67 5.95 -6.15
N TRP A 37 -11.67 6.60 -6.76
CA TRP A 37 -11.48 7.38 -7.99
C TRP A 37 -10.55 8.58 -7.80
N LEU A 38 -10.59 9.25 -6.64
CA LEU A 38 -9.66 10.33 -6.32
C LEU A 38 -8.23 9.82 -6.16
N ILE A 39 -8.03 8.69 -5.47
CA ILE A 39 -6.71 8.06 -5.35
C ILE A 39 -6.20 7.61 -6.73
N LEU A 40 -7.04 6.92 -7.50
CA LEU A 40 -6.68 6.44 -8.84
C LEU A 40 -6.39 7.59 -9.79
N GLY A 41 -7.20 8.65 -9.77
CA GLY A 41 -6.98 9.85 -10.58
C GLY A 41 -5.71 10.60 -10.21
N GLY A 42 -5.44 10.77 -8.91
CA GLY A 42 -4.21 11.37 -8.42
C GLY A 42 -2.96 10.56 -8.78
N ALA A 43 -3.01 9.23 -8.62
CA ALA A 43 -1.94 8.33 -9.01
C ALA A 43 -1.69 8.38 -10.53
N ALA A 44 -2.74 8.35 -11.35
CA ALA A 44 -2.62 8.45 -12.81
C ALA A 44 -1.97 9.78 -13.23
N LEU A 45 -2.40 10.89 -12.64
CA LEU A 45 -1.81 12.21 -12.90
C LEU A 45 -0.33 12.27 -12.48
N GLY A 46 0.02 11.69 -11.34
CA GLY A 46 1.41 11.56 -10.89
C GLY A 46 2.27 10.77 -11.88
N VAL A 47 1.78 9.63 -12.36
CA VAL A 47 2.49 8.80 -13.36
C VAL A 47 2.68 9.56 -14.68
N VAL A 48 1.65 10.26 -15.16
CA VAL A 48 1.76 11.08 -16.39
C VAL A 48 2.81 12.19 -16.21
N GLY A 49 2.83 12.85 -15.05
CA GLY A 49 3.82 13.86 -14.71
C GLY A 49 5.25 13.31 -14.69
N LEU A 50 5.46 12.17 -14.03
CA LEU A 50 6.76 11.49 -13.99
C LEU A 50 7.20 11.01 -15.38
N TYR A 51 6.28 10.49 -16.18
CA TYR A 51 6.57 10.08 -17.56
C TYR A 51 7.05 11.26 -18.40
N TRP A 52 6.34 12.38 -18.35
CA TRP A 52 6.75 13.59 -19.06
C TRP A 52 8.13 14.09 -18.61
N LEU A 53 8.38 14.10 -17.29
CA LEU A 53 9.66 14.48 -16.71
C LEU A 53 10.80 13.57 -17.16
N SER A 54 10.58 12.25 -17.25
CA SER A 54 11.60 11.29 -17.70
C SER A 54 12.13 11.58 -19.11
N ARG A 55 11.29 12.18 -19.97
CA ARG A 55 11.63 12.58 -21.34
C ARG A 55 12.42 13.89 -21.40
N GLN A 56 12.22 14.78 -20.43
CA GLN A 56 12.88 16.09 -20.38
C GLN A 56 14.23 16.02 -19.64
N ASN A 57 14.23 15.43 -18.44
CA ASN A 57 15.39 15.34 -17.57
C ASN A 57 15.39 13.99 -16.84
N TYR A 58 16.04 12.99 -17.45
CA TYR A 58 16.11 11.65 -16.87
C TYR A 58 16.79 11.64 -15.49
N LEU A 59 17.82 12.47 -15.27
CA LEU A 59 18.50 12.56 -13.99
C LEU A 59 17.54 12.99 -12.86
N LEU A 60 16.69 13.99 -13.14
CA LEU A 60 15.71 14.47 -12.17
C LEU A 60 14.64 13.41 -11.89
N PHE A 61 14.14 12.78 -12.96
CA PHE A 61 13.21 11.65 -12.84
C PHE A 61 13.78 10.52 -11.98
N HIS A 62 14.99 10.06 -12.28
CA HIS A 62 15.68 9.01 -11.53
C HIS A 62 15.82 9.40 -10.06
N SER A 63 16.41 10.55 -9.76
CA SER A 63 16.58 10.99 -8.37
C SER A 63 15.26 11.11 -7.60
N LEU A 64 14.17 11.55 -8.25
CA LEU A 64 12.85 11.63 -7.60
C LEU A 64 12.30 10.24 -7.23
N VAL A 65 12.36 9.27 -8.13
CA VAL A 65 11.80 7.94 -7.87
C VAL A 65 12.61 7.18 -6.83
N GLU A 66 13.94 7.31 -6.87
CA GLU A 66 14.81 6.67 -5.88
C GLU A 66 14.68 7.33 -4.50
N ILE A 67 14.67 8.67 -4.41
CA ILE A 67 14.46 9.36 -3.12
C ILE A 67 13.09 9.00 -2.53
N PHE A 68 12.05 8.85 -3.36
CA PHE A 68 10.75 8.39 -2.91
C PHE A 68 10.83 6.97 -2.30
N SER A 69 11.51 6.04 -2.97
CA SER A 69 11.76 4.68 -2.45
C SER A 69 12.53 4.68 -1.13
N VAL A 70 13.58 5.50 -1.03
CA VAL A 70 14.36 5.73 0.21
C VAL A 70 13.44 6.20 1.34
N VAL A 71 12.58 7.21 1.10
CA VAL A 71 11.65 7.73 2.12
C VAL A 71 10.66 6.66 2.57
N VAL A 72 10.14 5.85 1.66
CA VAL A 72 9.25 4.72 2.00
C VAL A 72 9.99 3.71 2.89
N SER A 73 11.22 3.33 2.53
CA SER A 73 12.05 2.41 3.31
C SER A 73 12.34 2.93 4.72
N PHE A 74 12.70 4.22 4.85
CA PHE A 74 12.89 4.86 6.16
C PHE A 74 11.60 4.95 6.97
N THR A 75 10.45 5.14 6.32
CA THR A 75 9.14 5.14 6.98
C THR A 75 8.82 3.77 7.56
N VAL A 76 9.07 2.69 6.80
CA VAL A 76 8.90 1.30 7.28
C VAL A 76 9.85 1.02 8.45
N PHE A 77 11.12 1.41 8.36
CA PHE A 77 12.08 1.33 9.46
C PHE A 77 11.56 2.06 10.70
N SER A 78 11.11 3.30 10.56
CA SER A 78 10.59 4.11 11.67
C SER A 78 9.39 3.44 12.33
N ILE A 79 8.42 2.94 11.56
CA ILE A 79 7.25 2.23 12.10
C ILE A 79 7.69 0.96 12.84
N GLY A 80 8.55 0.14 12.25
CA GLY A 80 9.01 -1.12 12.86
C GLY A 80 9.83 -0.89 14.14
N TRP A 81 10.67 0.15 14.15
CA TRP A 81 11.45 0.53 15.31
C TRP A 81 10.57 0.99 16.48
N HIS A 82 9.53 1.77 16.21
CA HIS A 82 8.57 2.21 17.23
C HIS A 82 7.67 1.05 17.69
N ALA A 83 7.27 0.15 16.79
CA ALA A 83 6.40 -0.99 17.09
C ALA A 83 7.08 -2.07 17.95
N GLN A 84 8.41 -2.11 18.01
CA GLN A 84 9.17 -3.06 18.83
C GLN A 84 8.77 -3.00 20.32
N LYS A 85 8.44 -1.81 20.85
CA LYS A 85 8.05 -1.66 22.26
C LYS A 85 6.72 -2.32 22.59
N ILE A 86 5.87 -2.53 21.58
CA ILE A 86 4.50 -3.03 21.73
C ILE A 86 4.47 -4.55 21.51
N HIS A 87 5.28 -5.07 20.59
CA HIS A 87 5.29 -6.48 20.23
C HIS A 87 6.55 -7.19 20.74
N ARG A 88 6.36 -8.21 21.60
CA ARG A 88 7.44 -9.09 22.12
C ARG A 88 8.12 -9.97 21.05
N ASN A 89 7.74 -9.82 19.78
CA ASN A 89 8.29 -10.59 18.66
C ASN A 89 9.31 -9.75 17.88
N ASN A 90 10.51 -10.30 17.73
CA ASN A 90 11.64 -9.64 17.07
C ASN A 90 11.46 -9.51 15.54
N VAL A 91 10.43 -10.10 14.94
CA VAL A 91 10.17 -10.03 13.49
C VAL A 91 10.09 -8.59 12.98
N PHE A 92 9.42 -7.68 13.71
CA PHE A 92 9.32 -6.27 13.29
C PHE A 92 10.67 -5.54 13.33
N LEU A 93 11.53 -5.91 14.27
CA LEU A 93 12.88 -5.34 14.37
C LEU A 93 13.75 -5.83 13.21
N VAL A 94 13.66 -7.11 12.84
CA VAL A 94 14.38 -7.65 11.67
C VAL A 94 13.97 -6.93 10.39
N PHE A 95 12.66 -6.75 10.16
CA PHE A 95 12.19 -5.97 9.00
C PHE A 95 12.66 -4.52 9.06
N ALA A 96 12.57 -3.85 10.21
CA ALA A 96 13.03 -2.48 10.34
C ALA A 96 14.50 -2.34 9.93
N VAL A 97 15.39 -3.15 10.48
CA VAL A 97 16.82 -3.12 10.15
C VAL A 97 17.07 -3.49 8.68
N ALA A 98 16.33 -4.46 8.13
CA ALA A 98 16.43 -4.80 6.72
C ALA A 98 16.08 -3.61 5.81
N PHE A 99 14.97 -2.92 6.08
CA PHE A 99 14.55 -1.74 5.31
C PHE A 99 15.51 -0.55 5.47
N LEU A 100 16.18 -0.41 6.63
CA LEU A 100 17.24 0.59 6.80
C LEU A 100 18.42 0.31 5.86
N MET A 101 18.85 -0.95 5.74
CA MET A 101 19.93 -1.33 4.83
C MET A 101 19.52 -1.18 3.36
N ILE A 102 18.31 -1.61 3.00
CA ILE A 102 17.78 -1.44 1.64
C ILE A 102 17.74 0.05 1.27
N GLY A 103 17.15 0.90 2.11
CA GLY A 103 17.09 2.35 1.86
C GLY A 103 18.47 3.01 1.81
N SER A 104 19.47 2.48 2.54
CA SER A 104 20.84 2.98 2.48
C SER A 104 21.54 2.61 1.17
N LEU A 105 21.31 1.39 0.66
CA LEU A 105 21.81 0.95 -0.65
C LEU A 105 21.15 1.74 -1.79
N ASP A 106 19.84 1.94 -1.73
CA ASP A 106 19.06 2.72 -2.70
C ASP A 106 19.54 4.19 -2.76
N PHE A 107 19.88 4.75 -1.61
CA PHE A 107 20.47 6.08 -1.54
C PHE A 107 21.86 6.13 -2.19
N LEU A 108 22.72 5.15 -1.93
CA LEU A 108 24.04 5.05 -2.59
C LEU A 108 23.91 4.82 -4.09
N HIS A 109 22.94 3.99 -4.51
CA HIS A 109 22.58 3.80 -5.92
C HIS A 109 22.26 5.14 -6.58
N THR A 110 21.36 5.93 -5.97
CA THR A 110 21.00 7.27 -6.45
C THR A 110 22.21 8.17 -6.64
N LEU A 111 23.12 8.23 -5.64
CA LEU A 111 24.32 9.09 -5.70
C LEU A 111 25.33 8.61 -6.74
N SER A 112 25.36 7.31 -7.02
CA SER A 112 26.23 6.71 -8.03
C SER A 112 25.72 6.82 -9.46
N TYR A 113 24.50 7.33 -9.66
CA TYR A 113 23.93 7.47 -10.98
C TYR A 113 24.73 8.44 -11.86
N LYS A 114 24.86 8.09 -13.14
CA LYS A 114 25.60 8.89 -14.12
C LYS A 114 24.96 10.27 -14.25
N GLY A 115 25.73 11.31 -13.92
CA GLY A 115 25.29 12.71 -13.96
C GLY A 115 25.24 13.38 -12.58
N MET A 116 25.23 12.61 -11.49
CA MET A 116 25.34 13.15 -10.12
C MET A 116 26.77 13.57 -9.76
N ASN A 117 27.77 12.94 -10.40
CA ASN A 117 29.20 13.26 -10.26
C ASN A 117 29.76 13.18 -8.82
N VAL A 118 29.12 12.39 -7.95
CA VAL A 118 29.54 12.20 -6.54
C VAL A 118 30.70 11.22 -6.42
N PHE A 119 30.73 10.17 -7.24
CA PHE A 119 31.81 9.19 -7.30
C PHE A 119 32.59 9.33 -8.62
N PRO A 120 33.65 10.16 -8.66
CA PRO A 120 34.42 10.38 -9.89
C PRO A 120 35.14 9.09 -10.32
N GLY A 121 35.35 8.96 -11.64
CA GLY A 121 36.06 7.81 -12.23
C GLY A 121 35.23 6.52 -12.34
N HIS A 122 34.03 6.50 -11.76
CA HIS A 122 33.10 5.38 -11.86
C HIS A 122 32.01 5.76 -12.86
N GLY A 123 31.94 5.04 -13.99
CA GLY A 123 30.90 5.24 -15.01
C GLY A 123 29.54 4.72 -14.54
N ALA A 124 28.66 4.35 -15.47
CA ALA A 124 27.34 3.80 -15.14
C ALA A 124 27.38 2.44 -14.39
N ASN A 125 28.55 1.78 -14.33
CA ASN A 125 28.72 0.46 -13.71
C ASN A 125 28.47 0.47 -12.19
N LEU A 126 28.87 1.55 -11.50
CA LEU A 126 28.74 1.60 -10.04
C LEU A 126 27.27 1.56 -9.61
N ALA A 127 26.41 2.35 -10.26
CA ALA A 127 24.97 2.30 -10.01
C ALA A 127 24.38 0.91 -10.28
N THR A 128 24.81 0.24 -11.36
CA THR A 128 24.30 -1.11 -11.67
C THR A 128 24.73 -2.19 -10.67
N GLN A 129 25.84 -2.00 -9.95
CA GLN A 129 26.27 -2.94 -8.90
C GLN A 129 25.55 -2.74 -7.57
N LEU A 130 24.98 -1.56 -7.37
CA LEU A 130 24.23 -1.18 -6.17
C LEU A 130 22.71 -1.43 -6.34
N TRP A 131 22.31 -2.09 -7.42
CA TRP A 131 20.93 -2.49 -7.70
C TRP A 131 20.61 -3.89 -7.19
#